data_AF-B0TQR7-F1
#
_entry.id   AF-B0TQR7-F1
#
_cell.length_a   1.000
_cell.length_b   1.000
_cell.length_c   1.000
_cell.angle_alpha   90.00
_cell.angle_beta   90.00
_cell.angle_gamma   90.00
#
_symmetry.space_group_name_H-M   'P 1'
#
loop_
_entity.id
_entity.type
_entity.pdbx_description
1 polymer ?
#
loop_
_entity_poly.entity_id
_entity_poly.type
_entity_poly.pdbx_seq_one_letter_code
_entity_poly.pdbx_strand_id
1 'polypeptide(L)'
;MDNFGDIDEHEVMESFRKMKRHVGIVYFMNTAKHDSYRNIDDPNYREPTNAEVAEVIETMIFIGHTKTDIARMLGIKTVSKDKTKVLRKWCDGEPTDTSSIPHSSWVHLLVLSGKICLYNAVPEEGWTRG
;
A
#
# COMPACT_ATOMS: atom_id res chain seq x y z
N MET A 1 -33.50 14.36 -31.89
CA MET A 1 -34.11 13.27 -31.11
C MET A 1 -32.94 12.47 -30.59
N ASP A 2 -32.44 12.85 -29.42
CA ASP A 2 -31.22 12.25 -28.86
C ASP A 2 -31.63 10.99 -28.09
N ASN A 3 -31.19 9.86 -28.64
CA ASN A 3 -31.41 8.53 -28.11
C ASN A 3 -30.46 8.35 -26.92
N PHE A 4 -30.87 8.82 -25.73
CA PHE A 4 -30.22 8.42 -24.48
C PHE A 4 -30.51 6.93 -24.31
N GLY A 5 -29.53 6.10 -24.68
CA GLY A 5 -29.63 4.65 -24.53
C GLY A 5 -29.99 4.32 -23.08
N ASP A 6 -31.05 3.54 -22.92
CA ASP A 6 -31.53 3.06 -21.62
C ASP A 6 -30.35 2.49 -20.85
N ILE A 7 -30.00 3.16 -19.75
CA ILE A 7 -29.01 2.65 -18.80
C ILE A 7 -29.63 1.42 -18.17
N ASP A 8 -29.03 0.25 -18.39
CA ASP A 8 -29.50 -1.00 -17.81
C ASP A 8 -29.41 -0.92 -16.27
N GLU A 9 -30.57 -0.73 -15.63
CA GLU A 9 -30.68 -0.65 -14.18
C GLU A 9 -30.09 -1.88 -13.49
N HIS A 10 -30.10 -3.04 -14.16
CA HIS A 10 -29.49 -4.27 -13.63
C HIS A 10 -27.96 -4.17 -13.56
N GLU A 11 -27.32 -3.64 -14.60
CA GLU A 11 -25.88 -3.43 -14.66
C GLU A 11 -25.41 -2.40 -13.61
N VAL A 12 -26.18 -1.32 -13.43
CA VAL A 12 -25.94 -0.31 -12.39
C VAL A 12 -26.06 -0.93 -11.00
N MET A 13 -27.10 -1.73 -10.76
CA MET A 13 -27.33 -2.37 -9.47
C MET A 13 -26.27 -3.44 -9.14
N GLU A 14 -25.76 -4.18 -10.13
CA GLU A 14 -24.62 -5.08 -9.94
C GLU A 14 -23.35 -4.32 -9.58
N SER A 15 -23.05 -3.25 -10.30
CA SER A 15 -21.94 -2.35 -10.03
C SER A 15 -21.99 -1.79 -8.60
N PHE A 16 -23.17 -1.35 -8.14
CA PHE A 16 -23.39 -0.91 -6.76
C PHE A 16 -23.18 -2.02 -5.73
N ARG A 17 -23.63 -3.26 -6.01
CA ARG A 17 -23.41 -4.42 -5.13
C ARG A 17 -21.93 -4.80 -5.04
N LYS A 18 -21.18 -4.69 -6.15
CA LYS A 18 -19.72 -4.90 -6.19
C LYS A 18 -18.99 -3.78 -5.42
N MET A 19 -19.45 -2.54 -5.55
CA MET A 19 -18.90 -1.36 -4.86
C MET A 19 -19.07 -1.43 -3.33
N LYS A 20 -20.24 -1.86 -2.82
CA LYS A 20 -20.48 -2.03 -1.37
C LYS A 20 -19.58 -3.09 -0.69
N ARG A 21 -18.94 -3.96 -1.47
CA ARG A 21 -17.99 -4.97 -0.97
C ARG A 21 -16.54 -4.48 -0.95
N HIS A 22 -16.26 -3.31 -1.54
CA HIS A 22 -14.92 -2.76 -1.67
C HIS A 22 -14.85 -1.44 -0.90
N VAL A 23 -14.22 -1.46 0.28
CA VAL A 23 -13.79 -0.22 0.94
C VAL A 23 -12.55 0.27 0.18
N GLY A 24 -12.77 1.11 -0.83
CA GLY A 24 -11.68 1.79 -1.52
C GLY A 24 -11.22 2.99 -0.70
N ILE A 25 -10.02 2.93 -0.15
CA ILE A 25 -9.32 4.14 0.34
C ILE A 25 -8.89 4.90 -0.91
N VAL A 26 -9.61 5.97 -1.24
CA VAL A 26 -9.31 6.82 -2.39
C VAL A 26 -8.19 7.78 -2.00
N TYR A 27 -7.02 7.67 -2.64
CA TYR A 27 -5.93 8.62 -2.48
C TYR A 27 -5.77 9.48 -3.74
N PHE A 28 -5.72 10.80 -3.56
CA PHE A 28 -5.49 11.76 -4.63
C PHE A 28 -4.00 11.70 -5.03
N MET A 29 -3.74 11.03 -6.15
CA MET A 29 -2.53 11.04 -6.98
C MET A 29 -1.19 11.17 -6.24
N ASN A 30 -0.62 10.03 -5.83
CA ASN A 30 0.82 9.94 -5.61
C ASN A 30 1.55 9.90 -6.97
N THR A 31 2.36 10.91 -7.27
CA THR A 31 3.15 10.98 -8.51
C THR A 31 4.40 10.11 -8.50
N ALA A 32 4.84 9.66 -7.32
CA ALA A 32 6.01 8.80 -7.19
C ALA A 32 5.63 7.34 -7.49
N LYS A 33 6.15 6.80 -8.59
CA LYS A 33 5.99 5.40 -9.03
C LYS A 33 7.35 4.71 -9.08
N HIS A 34 7.95 4.53 -7.90
CA HIS A 34 9.19 3.77 -7.82
C HIS A 34 8.94 2.30 -8.19
N ASP A 35 9.93 1.67 -8.82
CA ASP A 35 9.82 0.25 -9.17
C ASP A 35 9.67 -0.65 -7.94
N SER A 36 10.11 -0.18 -6.77
CA SER A 36 9.90 -0.85 -5.48
C SER A 36 8.45 -0.83 -5.00
N TYR A 37 7.55 -0.07 -5.64
CA TYR A 37 6.12 -0.03 -5.29
C TYR A 37 5.30 -1.03 -6.10
N ARG A 38 5.91 -1.69 -7.08
CA ARG A 38 5.27 -2.69 -7.93
C ARG A 38 4.96 -3.95 -7.12
N ASN A 39 4.09 -4.79 -7.67
CA ASN A 39 3.86 -6.10 -7.11
C ASN A 39 5.12 -6.98 -7.25
N ILE A 40 5.32 -7.91 -6.33
CA ILE A 40 6.52 -8.77 -6.27
C ILE A 40 6.68 -9.68 -7.50
N ASP A 41 5.59 -9.90 -8.24
CA ASP A 41 5.55 -10.66 -9.48
C ASP A 41 5.81 -9.81 -10.73
N ASP A 42 5.88 -8.48 -10.63
CA ASP A 42 6.25 -7.60 -11.74
C ASP A 42 7.74 -7.83 -12.07
N PRO A 43 8.11 -8.09 -13.33
CA PRO A 43 9.50 -8.34 -13.72
C PRO A 43 10.45 -7.15 -13.46
N ASN A 44 9.89 -5.94 -13.30
CA ASN A 44 10.66 -4.75 -12.97
C ASN A 44 10.67 -4.43 -11.47
N TYR A 45 10.04 -5.26 -10.64
CA TYR A 45 10.11 -5.09 -9.20
C TYR A 45 11.57 -5.16 -8.71
N ARG A 46 11.89 -4.24 -7.80
CA ARG A 46 13.14 -4.29 -7.04
C ARG A 46 12.87 -4.00 -5.57
N GLU A 47 13.82 -4.38 -4.73
CA GLU A 47 13.76 -4.01 -3.31
C GLU A 47 13.89 -2.49 -3.12
N PRO A 48 13.27 -1.92 -2.07
CA PRO A 48 13.34 -0.49 -1.81
C PRO A 48 14.74 -0.09 -1.32
N THR A 49 15.15 1.14 -1.64
CA THR A 49 16.37 1.71 -1.06
C THR A 49 16.13 2.32 0.31
N ASN A 50 17.19 2.59 1.06
CA ASN A 50 17.11 3.30 2.34
C ASN A 50 16.41 4.66 2.21
N ALA A 51 16.69 5.41 1.14
CA ALA A 51 16.05 6.71 0.87
C ALA A 51 14.54 6.58 0.63
N GLU A 52 14.11 5.56 -0.10
CA GLU A 52 12.69 5.32 -0.39
C GLU A 52 11.93 4.95 0.88
N VAL A 53 12.52 4.11 1.74
CA VAL A 53 11.92 3.78 3.04
C VAL A 53 11.82 5.02 3.92
N ALA A 54 12.87 5.85 3.96
CA ALA A 54 12.86 7.10 4.70
C ALA A 54 11.78 8.06 4.19
N GLU A 55 11.65 8.24 2.87
CA GLU A 55 10.61 9.09 2.25
C GLU A 55 9.20 8.66 2.67
N VAL A 56 8.91 7.36 2.63
CA VAL A 56 7.58 6.85 2.98
C VAL A 56 7.32 7.01 4.49
N ILE A 57 8.32 6.81 5.34
CA ILE A 57 8.20 7.08 6.79
C ILE A 57 7.96 8.58 7.04
N GLU A 58 8.68 9.47 6.37
CA GLU A 58 8.46 10.92 6.50
C GLU A 58 7.10 11.35 5.95
N THR A 59 6.60 10.68 4.90
CA THR A 59 5.21 10.85 4.43
C THR A 59 4.21 10.50 5.54
N MET A 60 4.41 9.37 6.22
CA MET A 60 3.57 8.96 7.36
C MET A 60 3.61 9.97 8.51
N ILE A 61 4.77 10.59 8.75
CA ILE A 61 4.92 11.63 9.77
C ILE A 61 4.18 12.90 9.36
N PHE A 62 4.32 13.31 8.09
CA PHE A 62 3.63 14.47 7.53
C PHE A 62 2.11 14.38 7.67
N ILE A 63 1.54 13.18 7.46
CA ILE A 63 0.08 12.95 7.63
C ILE A 63 -0.35 12.79 9.10
N GLY A 64 0.57 12.92 10.07
CA GLY A 64 0.26 13.04 11.49
C GLY A 64 0.62 11.84 12.37
N HIS A 65 1.31 10.82 11.86
CA HIS A 65 1.73 9.67 12.68
C HIS A 65 3.09 9.91 13.34
N THR A 66 3.27 9.46 14.59
CA THR A 66 4.61 9.40 15.18
C THR A 66 5.36 8.15 14.71
N LYS A 67 6.70 8.16 14.75
CA LYS A 67 7.52 6.93 14.49
C LYS A 67 7.10 5.76 15.37
N THR A 68 6.62 6.02 16.59
CA THR A 68 6.10 4.98 17.49
C THR A 68 4.78 4.39 16.99
N ASP A 69 3.89 5.22 16.44
CA ASP A 69 2.62 4.74 15.87
C ASP A 69 2.86 3.93 14.61
N ILE A 70 3.75 4.40 13.73
CA ILE A 70 4.18 3.66 12.54
C ILE A 70 4.70 2.27 12.93
N ALA A 71 5.61 2.19 13.91
CA ALA A 71 6.13 0.91 14.39
C ALA A 71 5.03 0.00 14.93
N ARG A 72 4.02 0.55 15.63
CA ARG A 72 2.88 -0.20 16.15
C ARG A 72 1.97 -0.70 15.02
N MET A 73 1.68 0.12 14.02
CA MET A 73 0.86 -0.23 12.87
C MET A 73 1.51 -1.35 12.04
N LEU A 74 2.84 -1.35 11.92
CA LEU A 74 3.61 -2.42 11.30
C LEU A 74 3.77 -3.66 12.19
N GLY A 75 3.19 -3.68 13.40
CA GLY A 75 3.26 -4.82 14.31
C GLY A 75 4.65 -5.07 14.90
N ILE A 76 5.55 -4.09 14.84
CA ILE A 76 6.92 -4.22 15.36
C ILE A 76 6.87 -4.27 16.89
N LYS A 77 7.02 -5.47 17.43
CA LYS A 77 7.17 -5.71 18.87
C LYS A 77 8.66 -5.79 19.19
N THR A 78 9.19 -4.78 19.86
CA THR A 78 10.57 -4.80 20.33
C THR A 78 10.62 -4.91 21.85
N VAL A 79 11.56 -5.72 22.33
CA VAL A 79 11.90 -5.85 23.77
C VAL A 79 12.73 -4.64 24.23
N SER A 80 13.31 -3.89 23.27
CA SER A 80 14.08 -2.68 23.52
C SER A 80 13.20 -1.56 24.09
N LYS A 81 13.80 -0.71 24.96
CA LYS A 81 13.18 0.56 25.39
C LYS A 81 12.90 1.48 24.20
N ASP A 82 13.71 1.39 23.16
CA ASP A 82 13.55 2.15 21.93
C ASP A 82 12.66 1.39 20.93
N LYS A 83 11.39 1.82 20.86
CA LYS A 83 10.36 1.25 20.00
C LYS A 83 10.55 1.53 18.51
N THR A 84 11.44 2.45 18.16
CA THR A 84 11.66 2.94 16.79
C THR A 84 13.00 2.49 16.20
N LYS A 85 13.81 1.74 16.96
CA LYS A 85 15.13 1.25 16.53
C LYS A 85 15.09 0.51 15.19
N VAL A 86 14.07 -0.31 14.96
CA VAL A 86 13.92 -1.07 13.71
C VAL A 86 13.65 -0.14 12.52
N LEU A 87 12.78 0.86 12.67
CA LEU A 87 12.51 1.85 11.62
C LEU A 87 13.78 2.62 11.23
N ARG A 88 14.58 3.03 12.23
CA ARG A 88 15.87 3.68 11.96
C ARG A 88 16.82 2.75 11.21
N LYS A 89 16.95 1.49 11.65
CA LYS A 89 17.78 0.50 10.97
C LYS A 89 17.40 0.32 9.49
N TRP A 90 16.13 0.42 9.14
CA TRP A 90 15.68 0.34 7.74
C TRP A 90 16.00 1.58 6.91
N CYS A 91 16.34 2.69 7.56
CA CYS A 91 16.78 3.93 6.91
C CYS A 91 18.30 4.14 7.01
N ASP A 92 19.00 3.35 7.84
CA ASP A 92 20.43 3.47 8.08
C ASP A 92 21.23 2.92 6.87
N GLY A 93 22.27 3.65 6.44
CA GLY A 93 23.15 3.26 5.32
C GLY A 93 23.23 4.35 4.25
N GLU A 94 23.86 4.06 3.11
CA GLU A 94 23.84 5.00 1.99
C GLU A 94 22.43 5.09 1.39
N PRO A 95 21.98 6.28 0.92
CA PRO A 95 20.62 6.48 0.41
C PRO A 95 20.23 5.53 -0.74
N THR A 96 21.19 5.11 -1.55
CA THR A 96 21.01 4.24 -2.70
C THR A 96 21.10 2.75 -2.38
N ASP A 97 21.55 2.39 -1.17
CA ASP A 97 21.66 1.00 -0.77
C ASP A 97 20.28 0.38 -0.56
N THR A 98 20.18 -0.92 -0.81
CA THR A 98 18.97 -1.70 -0.54
C THR A 98 18.69 -1.71 0.96
N SER A 99 17.46 -1.36 1.32
CA SER A 99 17.01 -1.35 2.71
C SER A 99 16.83 -2.76 3.26
N SER A 100 17.10 -2.92 4.56
CA SER A 100 16.86 -4.17 5.29
C SER A 100 15.40 -4.39 5.71
N ILE A 101 14.45 -3.57 5.22
CA ILE A 101 13.02 -3.73 5.48
C ILE A 101 12.50 -5.04 4.86
N PRO A 102 11.77 -5.89 5.61
CA PRO A 102 11.11 -7.05 5.02
C PRO A 102 10.02 -6.61 4.03
N HIS A 103 9.88 -7.33 2.91
CA HIS A 103 8.89 -7.02 1.87
C HIS A 103 7.47 -6.83 2.41
N SER A 104 7.01 -7.69 3.32
CA SER A 104 5.67 -7.55 3.92
C SER A 104 5.49 -6.26 4.72
N SER A 105 6.52 -5.81 5.42
CA SER A 105 6.51 -4.54 6.15
C SER A 105 6.54 -3.36 5.18
N TRP A 106 7.29 -3.48 4.08
CA TRP A 106 7.35 -2.47 3.02
C TRP A 106 5.99 -2.28 2.34
N VAL A 107 5.37 -3.37 1.88
CA VAL A 107 4.03 -3.34 1.26
C VAL A 107 3.00 -2.75 2.23
N HIS A 108 3.01 -3.17 3.50
CA HIS A 108 2.09 -2.63 4.48
C HIS A 108 2.32 -1.12 4.70
N LEU A 109 3.57 -0.67 4.77
CA LEU A 109 3.91 0.74 4.88
C LEU A 109 3.44 1.55 3.66
N LEU A 110 3.59 1.02 2.44
CA LEU A 110 3.10 1.64 1.21
C LEU A 110 1.57 1.76 1.20
N VAL A 111 0.84 0.76 1.72
CA VAL A 111 -0.62 0.82 1.86
C VAL A 111 -1.02 1.88 2.88
N LEU A 112 -0.39 1.88 4.06
CA LEU A 112 -0.69 2.83 5.13
C LEU A 112 -0.43 4.30 4.72
N SER A 113 0.60 4.51 3.91
CA SER A 113 0.97 5.83 3.37
C SER A 113 0.18 6.21 2.11
N GLY A 114 -0.73 5.36 1.64
CA GLY A 114 -1.53 5.62 0.44
C GLY A 114 -0.75 5.58 -0.88
N LYS A 115 0.47 5.05 -0.87
CA LYS A 115 1.34 4.93 -2.05
C LYS A 115 0.87 3.82 -2.99
N ILE A 116 0.28 2.75 -2.44
CA ILE A 116 -0.34 1.65 -3.20
C ILE A 116 -1.68 1.25 -2.59
N CYS A 117 -2.54 0.60 -3.39
CA CYS A 117 -3.76 -0.03 -2.92
C CYS A 117 -3.68 -1.54 -3.17
N LEU A 118 -3.93 -2.34 -2.15
CA LEU A 118 -4.12 -3.77 -2.31
C LEU A 118 -5.60 -4.05 -2.59
N TYR A 119 -5.85 -4.87 -3.60
CA TYR A 119 -7.18 -5.36 -3.93
C TYR A 119 -7.09 -6.86 -4.17
N ASN A 120 -8.10 -7.58 -3.69
CA ASN A 120 -8.24 -8.99 -4.04
C ASN A 120 -8.88 -9.07 -5.41
N ALA A 121 -8.21 -9.69 -6.37
CA ALA A 121 -8.86 -10.08 -7.61
C ALA A 121 -9.89 -11.17 -7.30
N VAL A 122 -11.17 -10.87 -7.52
CA VAL A 122 -12.22 -11.89 -7.48
C VAL A 122 -12.31 -12.46 -8.89
N PRO A 123 -12.03 -13.76 -9.11
CA PRO A 123 -12.23 -14.38 -10.41
C PRO A 123 -13.68 -14.16 -10.87
N GLU A 124 -13.92 -13.99 -12.17
CA GLU A 124 -15.28 -13.83 -12.70
C GLU A 124 -16.20 -15.00 -12.32
N GLU A 125 -15.61 -16.19 -12.22
CA GLU A 125 -16.28 -17.45 -11.85
C GLU A 125 -16.59 -17.54 -10.34
N GLY A 126 -16.12 -16.58 -9.53
CA GLY A 126 -16.20 -16.61 -8.07
C GLY A 126 -15.12 -17.46 -7.41
N TRP A 127 -15.07 -17.43 -6.09
CA TRP A 127 -14.15 -18.26 -5.31
C TRP A 127 -14.72 -19.69 -5.19
N THR A 128 -14.19 -20.63 -5.97
CA THR A 128 -14.49 -22.05 -5.77
C THR A 128 -13.57 -22.62 -4.68
N ARG A 129 -14.15 -23.25 -3.65
CA ARG A 129 -13.38 -24.12 -2.77
C ARG A 129 -13.25 -25.46 -3.51
N GLY A 130 -12.04 -25.75 -4.00
CA GLY A 130 -11.67 -27.11 -4.39
C GLY A 130 -11.66 -28.06 -3.21
#